data_AF-A0AAX0L340-F1
#
_entry.id   AF-A0AAX0L340-F1
#
_cell.length_a   1.000
_cell.length_b   1.000
_cell.length_c   1.000
_cell.angle_alpha   90.00
_cell.angle_beta   90.00
_cell.angle_gamma   90.00
#
_symmetry.space_group_name_H-M   'P 1'
#
loop_
_entity.id
_entity.type
_entity.pdbx_description
1 polymer ?
#
loop_
_entity_poly.entity_id
_entity_poly.type
_entity_poly.pdbx_seq_one_letter_code
_entity_poly.pdbx_strand_id
1 'polypeptide(L)'
;MSKCRRNLLLATLLAAPLVATPALAEKFGLGREALPEEIKAWTLEVFPDGKNLPEGSGSVEDGEGIFADNCAVCHGDFAEGVDNWPKLAGGEGTLADKDPLKTVGSYWPYLSTVWDYAHRSMPFGNAQTLTVDETYAIVAYILYSNDLVDSDFVLTKENFLDVEMPNADGFIVDDRDEVELPEFTKAACMSDCKTDVKITRKATVLDVTPDAGGEDTAAADAPADTVVASVETETPAAEAAAQDAPAAAEAPAAAAPAATEETLSADPELVAAGEKVFKKCKACHQVGEGASNKVGPVLNGLIGRTAGTVDGFKYSKSMKEHGENGLVWNEETVEAYLADPKGYIPKNKMSFAGLKKSEDVKAVLAYIESQGG
;
A
#
# COMPACT_ATOMS: atom_id res chain seq x y z
N MET A 1 -46.12 -75.04 15.81
CA MET A 1 -44.78 -75.12 16.45
C MET A 1 -44.20 -73.71 16.50
N SER A 2 -44.44 -72.99 17.60
CA SER A 2 -43.46 -72.28 18.48
C SER A 2 -42.82 -71.02 17.85
N LYS A 3 -43.32 -69.79 18.06
CA LYS A 3 -43.20 -68.86 19.21
C LYS A 3 -41.75 -68.44 19.58
N CYS A 4 -41.41 -67.18 19.29
CA CYS A 4 -40.52 -66.27 20.05
C CYS A 4 -40.74 -64.85 19.48
N ARG A 5 -41.68 -64.02 19.94
CA ARG A 5 -41.70 -63.15 21.14
C ARG A 5 -40.41 -62.32 21.39
N ARG A 6 -40.55 -61.03 21.03
CA ARG A 6 -40.56 -59.88 21.96
C ARG A 6 -39.20 -59.40 22.48
N ASN A 7 -38.72 -58.29 21.90
CA ASN A 7 -38.04 -57.21 22.62
C ASN A 7 -38.15 -55.90 21.83
N LEU A 8 -39.19 -55.13 22.15
CA LEU A 8 -39.34 -53.73 21.79
C LEU A 8 -38.90 -52.95 23.03
N LEU A 9 -37.64 -52.52 23.06
CA LEU A 9 -37.12 -51.63 24.09
C LEU A 9 -37.12 -50.20 23.53
N LEU A 10 -37.95 -49.36 24.17
CA LEU A 10 -37.98 -47.92 24.06
C LEU A 10 -36.57 -47.35 24.20
N ALA A 11 -36.07 -46.70 23.14
CA ALA A 11 -34.97 -45.75 23.23
C ALA A 11 -35.58 -44.34 23.26
N THR A 12 -35.97 -43.87 24.44
CA THR A 12 -36.23 -42.46 24.71
C THR A 12 -34.91 -41.71 24.65
N LEU A 13 -34.61 -41.08 23.50
CA LEU A 13 -33.56 -40.08 23.38
C LEU A 13 -33.93 -38.89 24.27
N LEU A 14 -33.18 -38.73 25.36
CA LEU A 14 -33.18 -37.53 26.17
C LEU A 14 -32.38 -36.47 25.39
N ALA A 15 -33.09 -35.55 24.72
CA ALA A 15 -32.49 -34.37 24.14
C ALA A 15 -32.02 -33.46 25.29
N ALA A 16 -30.74 -33.56 25.65
CA ALA A 16 -30.10 -32.58 26.52
C ALA A 16 -29.86 -31.30 25.68
N PRO A 17 -30.44 -30.14 26.04
CA PRO A 17 -30.07 -28.90 25.40
C PRO A 17 -28.60 -28.64 25.73
N LEU A 18 -27.77 -28.52 24.69
CA LEU A 18 -26.42 -27.96 24.77
C LEU A 18 -26.57 -26.51 25.21
N VAL A 19 -26.60 -26.27 26.52
CA VAL A 19 -26.44 -24.92 27.05
C VAL A 19 -24.96 -24.61 26.87
N ALA A 20 -24.65 -23.82 25.84
CA ALA A 20 -23.33 -23.23 25.68
C ALA A 20 -23.02 -22.46 26.97
N THR A 21 -22.11 -23.00 27.78
CA THR A 21 -21.56 -22.29 28.93
C THR A 21 -20.73 -21.11 28.41
N PRO A 22 -20.96 -19.87 28.87
CA PRO A 22 -20.14 -18.74 28.48
C PRO A 22 -18.70 -18.99 28.92
N ALA A 23 -17.77 -18.87 27.98
CA ALA A 23 -16.34 -18.96 28.26
C ALA A 23 -15.94 -17.74 29.12
N LEU A 24 -15.41 -18.00 30.31
CA LEU A 24 -15.10 -16.98 31.32
C LEU A 24 -14.06 -15.97 30.82
N ALA A 25 -14.50 -14.72 30.60
CA ALA A 25 -13.65 -13.54 30.49
C ALA A 25 -13.18 -13.00 31.87
N GLU A 26 -13.32 -13.77 32.96
CA GLU A 26 -13.35 -13.24 34.32
C GLU A 26 -12.08 -13.46 35.15
N LYS A 27 -10.87 -13.29 34.60
CA LYS A 27 -9.66 -13.24 35.48
C LYS A 27 -9.39 -11.84 36.05
N PHE A 28 -9.72 -10.79 35.29
CA PHE A 28 -9.53 -9.39 35.69
C PHE A 28 -10.78 -8.49 35.45
N GLY A 29 -11.85 -9.02 34.86
CA GLY A 29 -13.08 -8.27 34.57
C GLY A 29 -12.90 -7.17 33.52
N LEU A 30 -11.94 -7.32 32.60
CA LEU A 30 -11.67 -6.39 31.52
C LEU A 30 -12.18 -6.96 30.19
N GLY A 31 -12.78 -6.10 29.36
CA GLY A 31 -13.32 -6.47 28.06
C GLY A 31 -14.69 -7.17 28.11
N ARG A 32 -15.11 -7.72 26.98
CA ARG A 32 -16.31 -8.55 26.82
C ARG A 32 -15.99 -9.70 25.87
N GLU A 33 -16.84 -10.71 25.87
CA GLU A 33 -16.80 -11.75 24.85
C GLU A 33 -16.98 -11.13 23.45
N ALA A 34 -16.14 -11.56 22.51
CA ALA A 34 -16.23 -11.14 21.11
C ALA A 34 -17.45 -11.81 20.46
N LEU A 35 -18.23 -11.03 19.71
CA LEU A 35 -19.39 -11.59 19.01
C LEU A 35 -18.90 -12.45 17.82
N PRO A 36 -19.63 -13.50 17.44
CA PRO A 36 -19.26 -14.32 16.28
C PRO A 36 -19.06 -13.51 14.99
N GLU A 37 -19.83 -12.45 14.79
CA GLU A 37 -19.74 -11.55 13.63
C GLU A 37 -18.44 -10.72 13.64
N GLU A 38 -17.98 -10.33 14.83
CA GLU A 38 -16.73 -9.57 15.01
C GLU A 38 -15.52 -10.45 14.73
N ILE A 39 -15.55 -11.69 15.24
CA ILE A 39 -14.53 -12.69 14.96
C ILE A 39 -14.50 -12.95 13.45
N LYS A 40 -15.65 -13.23 12.83
CA LYS A 40 -15.74 -13.49 11.39
C LYS A 40 -15.23 -12.33 10.54
N ALA A 41 -15.47 -11.08 10.95
CA ALA A 41 -15.03 -9.91 10.20
C ALA A 41 -13.51 -9.67 10.28
N TRP A 42 -12.85 -10.13 11.34
CA TRP A 42 -11.43 -9.80 11.61
C TRP A 42 -10.49 -10.99 11.44
N THR A 43 -10.98 -12.21 11.62
CA THR A 43 -10.27 -13.47 11.38
C THR A 43 -10.33 -13.79 9.88
N LEU A 44 -9.45 -13.13 9.13
CA LEU A 44 -9.28 -13.31 7.68
C LEU A 44 -8.02 -14.12 7.34
N GLU A 45 -7.18 -14.41 8.33
CA GLU A 45 -5.91 -15.09 8.12
C GLU A 45 -6.11 -16.50 7.59
N VAL A 46 -5.30 -16.89 6.59
CA VAL A 46 -5.31 -18.24 6.02
C VAL A 46 -3.95 -18.89 6.24
N PHE A 47 -3.96 -20.02 6.94
CA PHE A 47 -2.75 -20.73 7.31
C PHE A 47 -2.26 -21.65 6.17
N PRO A 48 -0.98 -22.05 6.16
CA PRO A 48 -0.43 -22.98 5.16
C PRO A 48 -1.16 -24.34 5.06
N ASP A 49 -1.84 -24.77 6.12
CA ASP A 49 -2.66 -25.99 6.16
C ASP A 49 -4.09 -25.79 5.64
N GLY A 50 -4.41 -24.61 5.09
CA GLY A 50 -5.73 -24.25 4.58
C GLY A 50 -6.75 -23.87 5.66
N LYS A 51 -6.35 -23.81 6.93
CA LYS A 51 -7.23 -23.36 8.00
C LYS A 51 -7.72 -21.93 7.71
N ASN A 52 -9.02 -21.73 7.93
CA ASN A 52 -9.79 -20.50 7.64
C ASN A 52 -9.96 -20.15 6.15
N LEU A 53 -9.51 -21.00 5.21
CA LEU A 53 -9.74 -20.76 3.78
C LEU A 53 -11.26 -20.77 3.47
N PRO A 54 -11.82 -19.66 2.95
CA PRO A 54 -13.26 -19.56 2.67
C PRO A 54 -13.67 -20.37 1.43
N GLU A 55 -14.94 -20.77 1.38
CA GLU A 55 -15.53 -21.38 0.18
C GLU A 55 -15.52 -20.38 -0.98
N GLY A 56 -15.07 -20.82 -2.16
CA GLY A 56 -15.03 -20.01 -3.36
C GLY A 56 -14.19 -20.64 -4.48
N SER A 57 -14.18 -19.96 -5.62
CA SER A 57 -13.41 -20.37 -6.79
C SER A 57 -13.13 -19.20 -7.72
N GLY A 58 -12.06 -19.30 -8.53
CA GLY A 58 -11.77 -18.32 -9.57
C GLY A 58 -10.82 -18.87 -10.62
N SER A 59 -11.09 -18.53 -11.88
CA SER A 59 -10.27 -18.95 -13.03
C SER A 59 -9.12 -17.98 -13.30
N VAL A 60 -8.11 -18.46 -14.02
CA VAL A 60 -7.04 -17.59 -14.55
C VAL A 60 -7.61 -16.49 -15.46
N GLU A 61 -8.58 -16.83 -16.32
CA GLU A 61 -9.23 -15.88 -17.24
C GLU A 61 -9.96 -14.75 -16.51
N ASP A 62 -10.78 -15.10 -15.50
CA ASP A 62 -11.43 -14.09 -14.65
C ASP A 62 -10.38 -13.24 -13.91
N GLY A 63 -9.30 -13.91 -13.48
CA GLY A 63 -8.21 -13.30 -12.74
C GLY A 63 -7.46 -12.26 -13.54
N GLU A 64 -7.17 -12.54 -14.81
CA GLU A 64 -6.52 -11.61 -15.74
C GLU A 64 -7.33 -10.31 -15.86
N GLY A 65 -8.65 -10.42 -16.07
CA GLY A 65 -9.52 -9.25 -16.18
C GLY A 65 -9.54 -8.40 -14.90
N ILE A 66 -9.68 -9.05 -13.74
CA ILE A 66 -9.68 -8.34 -12.44
C ILE A 66 -8.30 -7.74 -12.17
N PHE A 67 -7.23 -8.43 -12.51
CA PHE A 67 -5.85 -7.97 -12.31
C PHE A 67 -5.54 -6.76 -13.19
N ALA A 68 -5.97 -6.75 -14.45
CA ALA A 68 -5.84 -5.61 -15.34
C ALA A 68 -6.52 -4.35 -14.76
N ASP A 69 -7.74 -4.52 -14.22
CA ASP A 69 -8.52 -3.41 -13.66
C ASP A 69 -7.98 -2.89 -12.32
N ASN A 70 -7.45 -3.77 -11.47
CA ASN A 70 -7.18 -3.45 -10.06
C ASN A 70 -5.70 -3.49 -9.64
N CYS A 71 -4.84 -4.15 -10.42
CA CYS A 71 -3.48 -4.53 -9.99
C CYS A 71 -2.40 -4.08 -10.98
N ALA A 72 -2.63 -4.27 -12.28
CA ALA A 72 -1.63 -4.11 -13.34
C ALA A 72 -1.04 -2.69 -13.42
N VAL A 73 -1.79 -1.70 -12.96
CA VAL A 73 -1.35 -0.31 -12.89
C VAL A 73 -0.03 -0.12 -12.12
N CYS A 74 0.23 -0.98 -11.12
CA CYS A 74 1.47 -1.06 -10.36
C CYS A 74 2.25 -2.33 -10.67
N HIS A 75 1.57 -3.46 -10.81
CA HIS A 75 2.21 -4.77 -10.91
C HIS A 75 2.50 -5.24 -12.34
N GLY A 76 2.19 -4.45 -13.38
CA GLY A 76 2.38 -4.84 -14.77
C GLY A 76 1.25 -5.74 -15.27
N ASP A 77 1.07 -5.87 -16.58
CA ASP A 77 -0.05 -6.67 -17.11
C ASP A 77 0.15 -8.16 -16.83
N PHE A 78 1.40 -8.62 -16.77
CA PHE A 78 1.82 -10.00 -16.52
C PHE A 78 2.44 -10.19 -15.14
N ALA A 79 2.09 -9.31 -14.19
CA ALA A 79 2.63 -9.33 -12.83
C ALA A 79 4.17 -9.08 -12.74
N GLU A 80 4.78 -8.52 -13.79
CA GLU A 80 6.22 -8.28 -13.95
C GLU A 80 6.75 -7.01 -13.25
N GLY A 81 5.84 -6.21 -12.70
CA GLY A 81 6.10 -4.94 -12.02
C GLY A 81 6.28 -3.74 -12.96
N VAL A 82 5.71 -2.59 -12.59
CA VAL A 82 5.90 -1.30 -13.30
C VAL A 82 6.79 -0.39 -12.47
N ASP A 83 7.74 0.29 -13.13
CA ASP A 83 8.73 1.16 -12.50
C ASP A 83 9.49 0.46 -11.36
N ASN A 84 9.25 0.88 -10.11
CA ASN A 84 9.85 0.33 -8.89
C ASN A 84 8.81 -0.35 -7.99
N TRP A 85 7.61 -0.62 -8.50
CA TRP A 85 6.63 -1.42 -7.78
C TRP A 85 7.03 -2.89 -7.75
N PRO A 86 6.56 -3.68 -6.77
CA PRO A 86 6.94 -5.07 -6.63
C PRO A 86 6.58 -5.90 -7.87
N LYS A 87 7.54 -6.71 -8.32
CA LYS A 87 7.31 -7.80 -9.27
C LYS A 87 6.69 -8.96 -8.53
N LEU A 88 5.60 -9.50 -9.03
CA LEU A 88 4.91 -10.66 -8.46
C LEU A 88 5.30 -11.96 -9.19
N ALA A 89 5.81 -11.86 -10.42
CA ALA A 89 6.30 -12.98 -11.21
C ALA A 89 7.75 -12.83 -11.68
N GLY A 90 8.41 -13.96 -11.90
CA GLY A 90 9.78 -14.08 -12.41
C GLY A 90 10.86 -14.22 -11.33
N GLY A 91 12.11 -14.43 -11.76
CA GLY A 91 13.26 -14.52 -10.84
C GLY A 91 13.57 -15.94 -10.37
N GLU A 92 12.99 -16.94 -11.03
CA GLU A 92 13.26 -18.36 -10.83
C GLU A 92 14.77 -18.62 -10.93
N GLY A 93 15.32 -19.33 -9.95
CA GLY A 93 16.74 -19.67 -9.91
C GLY A 93 17.70 -18.51 -9.56
N THR A 94 17.21 -17.30 -9.31
CA THR A 94 18.08 -16.14 -9.02
C THR A 94 18.48 -16.01 -7.55
N LEU A 95 17.99 -16.87 -6.64
CA LEU A 95 18.18 -16.70 -5.18
C LEU A 95 19.65 -16.69 -4.72
N ALA A 96 20.57 -17.27 -5.50
CA ALA A 96 22.00 -17.28 -5.23
C ALA A 96 22.79 -16.17 -5.97
N ASP A 97 22.11 -15.35 -6.77
CA ASP A 97 22.76 -14.26 -7.50
C ASP A 97 23.14 -13.10 -6.58
N LYS A 98 23.98 -12.20 -7.09
CA LYS A 98 24.39 -10.99 -6.38
C LYS A 98 23.20 -10.08 -6.05
N ASP A 99 22.20 -10.07 -6.91
CA ASP A 99 20.97 -9.27 -6.78
C ASP A 99 19.75 -10.16 -7.10
N PRO A 100 19.29 -10.96 -6.13
CA PRO A 100 18.23 -11.95 -6.33
C PRO A 100 16.87 -11.29 -6.54
N LEU A 101 16.11 -11.76 -7.53
CA LEU A 101 14.73 -11.34 -7.76
C LEU A 101 13.77 -12.27 -7.03
N LYS A 102 13.22 -11.79 -5.91
CA LYS A 102 12.37 -12.55 -4.99
C LYS A 102 10.89 -12.22 -5.22
N THR A 103 10.15 -13.14 -5.81
CA THR A 103 8.74 -12.99 -6.19
C THR A 103 7.90 -14.11 -5.58
N VAL A 104 6.62 -14.20 -5.97
CA VAL A 104 5.73 -15.27 -5.52
C VAL A 104 6.26 -16.63 -6.00
N GLY A 105 6.58 -16.79 -7.29
CA GLY A 105 7.09 -18.06 -7.82
C GLY A 105 8.52 -18.38 -7.44
N SER A 106 9.39 -17.37 -7.26
CA SER A 106 10.81 -17.63 -6.99
C SER A 106 11.16 -17.81 -5.51
N TYR A 107 10.36 -17.26 -4.59
CA TYR A 107 10.75 -17.16 -3.18
C TYR A 107 9.67 -17.57 -2.18
N TRP A 108 8.39 -17.33 -2.45
CA TRP A 108 7.36 -17.55 -1.42
C TRP A 108 7.10 -19.04 -1.18
N PRO A 109 6.96 -19.47 0.10
CA PRO A 109 6.82 -20.90 0.41
C PRO A 109 5.39 -21.42 0.33
N TYR A 110 4.38 -20.56 0.51
CA TYR A 110 2.99 -20.99 0.65
C TYR A 110 2.02 -20.10 -0.13
N LEU A 111 1.11 -20.74 -0.86
CA LEU A 111 0.03 -20.07 -1.57
C LEU A 111 -0.93 -19.34 -0.62
N SER A 112 -1.11 -19.85 0.60
CA SER A 112 -1.94 -19.23 1.64
C SER A 112 -1.51 -17.80 1.96
N THR A 113 -0.21 -17.49 1.87
CA THR A 113 0.29 -16.15 2.14
C THR A 113 -0.08 -15.18 1.00
N VAL A 114 -0.04 -15.65 -0.25
CA VAL A 114 -0.49 -14.87 -1.42
C VAL A 114 -1.97 -14.55 -1.25
N TRP A 115 -2.75 -15.56 -0.87
CA TRP A 115 -4.18 -15.45 -0.64
C TRP A 115 -4.56 -14.42 0.43
N ASP A 116 -4.09 -14.65 1.67
CA ASP A 116 -4.39 -13.80 2.82
C ASP A 116 -3.94 -12.36 2.56
N TYR A 117 -2.70 -12.18 2.09
CA TYR A 117 -2.17 -10.85 1.84
C TYR A 117 -2.94 -10.09 0.77
N ALA A 118 -3.27 -10.73 -0.35
CA ALA A 118 -4.06 -10.12 -1.42
C ALA A 118 -5.45 -9.72 -0.89
N HIS A 119 -6.16 -10.66 -0.25
CA HIS A 119 -7.51 -10.40 0.25
C HIS A 119 -7.56 -9.29 1.32
N ARG A 120 -6.59 -9.31 2.24
CA ARG A 120 -6.55 -8.43 3.39
C ARG A 120 -6.01 -7.04 3.08
N SER A 121 -5.05 -6.94 2.14
CA SER A 121 -4.18 -5.75 2.02
C SER A 121 -4.10 -5.16 0.61
N MET A 122 -4.70 -5.80 -0.38
CA MET A 122 -4.73 -5.31 -1.76
C MET A 122 -6.17 -4.99 -2.22
N PRO A 123 -6.33 -4.11 -3.22
CA PRO A 123 -5.30 -3.27 -3.85
C PRO A 123 -4.70 -2.19 -2.93
N PHE A 124 -3.44 -1.80 -3.17
CA PHE A 124 -2.77 -0.78 -2.37
C PHE A 124 -3.52 0.56 -2.43
N GLY A 125 -3.89 1.10 -1.26
CA GLY A 125 -4.70 2.31 -1.13
C GLY A 125 -6.21 2.08 -1.08
N ASN A 126 -6.68 0.87 -1.42
CA ASN A 126 -8.09 0.47 -1.37
C ASN A 126 -8.23 -1.01 -0.94
N ALA A 127 -7.57 -1.39 0.15
CA ALA A 127 -7.57 -2.76 0.64
C ALA A 127 -8.95 -3.25 1.12
N GLN A 128 -9.12 -4.58 1.19
CA GLN A 128 -10.37 -5.25 1.60
C GLN A 128 -11.57 -4.94 0.71
N THR A 129 -11.34 -4.69 -0.57
CA THR A 129 -12.43 -4.53 -1.55
C THR A 129 -12.63 -5.73 -2.47
N LEU A 130 -11.71 -6.69 -2.44
CA LEU A 130 -11.83 -7.93 -3.19
C LEU A 130 -12.79 -8.89 -2.48
N THR A 131 -13.69 -9.49 -3.24
CA THR A 131 -14.49 -10.62 -2.78
C THR A 131 -13.64 -11.89 -2.71
N VAL A 132 -14.20 -12.94 -2.10
CA VAL A 132 -13.55 -14.25 -2.01
C VAL A 132 -13.25 -14.79 -3.42
N ASP A 133 -14.22 -14.85 -4.32
CA ASP A 133 -14.01 -15.40 -5.66
C ASP A 133 -13.06 -14.55 -6.51
N GLU A 134 -13.14 -13.21 -6.42
CA GLU A 134 -12.19 -12.32 -7.12
C GLU A 134 -10.76 -12.52 -6.65
N THR A 135 -10.58 -12.76 -5.35
CA THR A 135 -9.24 -13.06 -4.84
C THR A 135 -8.77 -14.38 -5.47
N TYR A 136 -9.64 -15.41 -5.61
CA TYR A 136 -9.28 -16.77 -6.11
C TYR A 136 -8.80 -16.67 -7.53
N ALA A 137 -9.52 -15.88 -8.32
CA ALA A 137 -9.19 -15.55 -9.68
C ALA A 137 -7.83 -14.83 -9.78
N ILE A 138 -7.59 -13.78 -8.97
CA ILE A 138 -6.30 -13.07 -8.95
C ILE A 138 -5.14 -14.01 -8.59
N VAL A 139 -5.31 -14.87 -7.59
CA VAL A 139 -4.24 -15.80 -7.19
C VAL A 139 -4.00 -16.86 -8.27
N ALA A 140 -5.04 -17.36 -8.93
CA ALA A 140 -4.89 -18.23 -10.10
C ALA A 140 -4.09 -17.52 -11.21
N TYR A 141 -4.38 -16.26 -11.49
CA TYR A 141 -3.65 -15.47 -12.48
C TYR A 141 -2.19 -15.22 -12.10
N ILE A 142 -1.88 -14.99 -10.81
CA ILE A 142 -0.49 -14.86 -10.34
C ILE A 142 0.26 -16.20 -10.50
N LEU A 143 -0.39 -17.34 -10.21
CA LEU A 143 0.20 -18.66 -10.45
C LEU A 143 0.51 -18.86 -11.94
N TYR A 144 -0.43 -18.52 -12.81
CA TYR A 144 -0.25 -18.56 -14.27
C TYR A 144 0.91 -17.67 -14.72
N SER A 145 0.99 -16.44 -14.20
CA SER A 145 2.06 -15.48 -14.51
C SER A 145 3.46 -15.97 -14.08
N ASN A 146 3.53 -16.93 -13.14
CA ASN A 146 4.76 -17.60 -12.70
C ASN A 146 4.97 -18.97 -13.38
N ASP A 147 4.23 -19.28 -14.44
CA ASP A 147 4.29 -20.56 -15.17
C ASP A 147 4.02 -21.79 -14.28
N LEU A 148 3.22 -21.64 -13.22
CA LEU A 148 2.92 -22.73 -12.27
C LEU A 148 1.65 -23.51 -12.62
N VAL A 149 0.74 -22.92 -13.40
CA VAL A 149 -0.52 -23.51 -13.83
C VAL A 149 -0.85 -23.09 -15.26
N ASP A 150 -1.70 -23.85 -15.94
CA ASP A 150 -2.17 -23.55 -17.30
C ASP A 150 -3.26 -22.45 -17.31
N SER A 151 -3.51 -21.86 -18.48
CA SER A 151 -4.45 -20.74 -18.64
C SER A 151 -5.93 -21.09 -18.40
N ASP A 152 -6.30 -22.38 -18.43
CA ASP A 152 -7.66 -22.86 -18.14
C ASP A 152 -7.82 -23.32 -16.68
N PHE A 153 -6.80 -23.12 -15.84
CA PHE A 153 -6.82 -23.50 -14.44
C PHE A 153 -7.87 -22.72 -13.65
N VAL A 154 -8.52 -23.42 -12.71
CA VAL A 154 -9.47 -22.85 -11.76
C VAL A 154 -9.01 -23.20 -10.35
N LEU A 155 -8.68 -22.18 -9.57
CA LEU A 155 -8.34 -22.33 -8.17
C LEU A 155 -9.63 -22.39 -7.35
N THR A 156 -9.75 -23.39 -6.50
CA THR A 156 -10.87 -23.56 -5.57
C THR A 156 -10.34 -23.87 -4.17
N LYS A 157 -11.22 -23.83 -3.17
CA LYS A 157 -10.86 -24.27 -1.83
C LYS A 157 -10.36 -25.72 -1.79
N GLU A 158 -10.97 -26.60 -2.58
CA GLU A 158 -10.69 -28.04 -2.59
C GLU A 158 -9.30 -28.38 -3.14
N ASN A 159 -8.86 -27.67 -4.17
CA ASN A 159 -7.56 -27.92 -4.82
C ASN A 159 -6.45 -26.95 -4.36
N PHE A 160 -6.77 -26.00 -3.46
CA PHE A 160 -5.83 -24.96 -3.03
C PHE A 160 -4.51 -25.52 -2.48
N LEU A 161 -4.59 -26.62 -1.72
CA LEU A 161 -3.43 -27.26 -1.09
C LEU A 161 -2.69 -28.22 -2.03
N ASP A 162 -3.22 -28.47 -3.22
CA ASP A 162 -2.56 -29.30 -4.23
C ASP A 162 -1.50 -28.49 -5.02
N VAL A 163 -1.50 -27.16 -4.89
CA VAL A 163 -0.54 -26.27 -5.55
C VAL A 163 0.79 -26.29 -4.79
N GLU A 164 1.82 -26.85 -5.42
CA GLU A 164 3.18 -26.87 -4.87
C GLU A 164 3.95 -25.59 -5.25
N MET A 165 4.35 -24.81 -4.24
CA MET A 165 5.18 -23.62 -4.46
C MET A 165 6.66 -24.01 -4.63
N PRO A 166 7.40 -23.45 -5.61
CA PRO A 166 8.77 -23.88 -5.91
C PRO A 166 9.77 -23.78 -4.75
N ASN A 167 9.55 -22.85 -3.82
CA ASN A 167 10.43 -22.59 -2.69
C ASN A 167 9.81 -22.97 -1.33
N ALA A 168 8.89 -23.95 -1.31
CA ALA A 168 8.23 -24.42 -0.08
C ALA A 168 9.21 -24.82 1.03
N ASP A 169 10.31 -25.49 0.67
CA ASP A 169 11.36 -25.95 1.59
C ASP A 169 12.54 -24.95 1.73
N GLY A 170 12.42 -23.74 1.17
CA GLY A 170 13.51 -22.77 1.10
C GLY A 170 13.79 -21.97 2.37
N PHE A 171 13.13 -22.29 3.47
CA PHE A 171 13.16 -21.52 4.72
C PHE A 171 13.57 -22.41 5.89
N ILE A 172 14.36 -21.84 6.79
CA ILE A 172 14.77 -22.47 8.05
C ILE A 172 14.27 -21.63 9.22
N VAL A 173 14.11 -22.29 10.38
CA VAL A 173 14.01 -21.56 11.65
C VAL A 173 15.37 -20.93 11.92
N ASP A 174 15.36 -19.72 12.50
CA ASP A 174 16.56 -18.99 12.89
C ASP A 174 17.55 -19.88 13.68
N ASP A 175 18.74 -20.06 13.14
CA ASP A 175 19.82 -20.94 13.65
C ASP A 175 21.04 -20.14 14.14
N ARG A 176 20.91 -18.81 14.29
CA ARG A 176 22.02 -17.94 14.72
C ARG A 176 22.59 -18.32 16.07
N ASP A 177 21.83 -18.97 16.93
CA ASP A 177 22.33 -19.51 18.20
C ASP A 177 23.33 -20.66 18.03
N GLU A 178 23.22 -21.41 16.93
CA GLU A 178 24.14 -22.48 16.55
C GLU A 178 25.30 -21.98 15.69
N VAL A 179 25.04 -21.12 14.69
CA VAL A 179 26.05 -20.75 13.68
C VAL A 179 26.79 -19.43 13.95
N GLU A 180 26.19 -18.50 14.70
CA GLU A 180 26.76 -17.16 14.93
C GLU A 180 27.16 -16.94 16.40
N LEU A 181 26.27 -17.20 17.36
CA LEU A 181 26.52 -16.93 18.78
C LEU A 181 27.81 -17.57 19.30
N PRO A 182 28.17 -18.82 18.96
CA PRO A 182 29.43 -19.40 19.43
C PRO A 182 30.67 -18.67 18.92
N GLU A 183 30.59 -18.01 17.76
CA GLU A 183 31.67 -17.19 17.22
C GLU A 183 31.71 -15.80 17.88
N PHE A 184 30.54 -15.17 18.07
CA PHE A 184 30.45 -13.82 18.59
C PHE A 184 30.55 -13.69 20.11
N THR A 185 30.44 -14.80 20.84
CA THR A 185 30.61 -14.83 22.31
C THR A 185 32.04 -15.15 22.76
N LYS A 186 32.97 -15.37 21.81
CA LYS A 186 34.40 -15.52 22.12
C LYS A 186 34.96 -14.22 22.71
N ALA A 187 36.00 -14.34 23.53
CA ALA A 187 36.67 -13.17 24.09
C ALA A 187 37.19 -12.26 22.97
N ALA A 188 36.77 -10.99 22.98
CA ALA A 188 37.21 -10.00 22.01
C ALA A 188 38.71 -9.68 22.19
N CYS A 189 39.39 -9.35 21.08
CA CYS A 189 40.75 -8.81 21.14
C CYS A 189 40.74 -7.41 21.74
N MET A 190 41.66 -7.15 22.68
CA MET A 190 41.76 -5.86 23.39
C MET A 190 42.96 -5.01 22.98
N SER A 191 44.03 -5.61 22.44
CA SER A 191 45.26 -4.92 22.06
C SER A 191 45.87 -5.55 20.81
N ASP A 192 46.48 -4.72 19.95
CA ASP A 192 47.22 -5.15 18.75
C ASP A 192 46.41 -6.04 17.78
N CYS A 193 45.10 -5.77 17.66
CA CYS A 193 44.14 -6.67 17.00
C CYS A 193 44.24 -6.74 15.47
N LYS A 194 44.77 -5.68 14.84
CA LYS A 194 45.01 -5.61 13.40
C LYS A 194 46.32 -4.87 13.15
N THR A 195 47.05 -5.33 12.15
CA THR A 195 48.33 -4.73 11.74
C THR A 195 48.16 -3.56 10.76
N ASP A 196 46.99 -3.45 10.12
CA ASP A 196 46.71 -2.44 9.09
C ASP A 196 45.21 -2.10 9.06
N VAL A 197 44.89 -0.84 8.74
CA VAL A 197 43.52 -0.33 8.61
C VAL A 197 43.39 0.48 7.32
N LYS A 198 42.73 -0.12 6.31
CA LYS A 198 42.46 0.53 5.02
C LYS A 198 40.98 0.86 4.87
N ILE A 199 40.70 2.06 4.39
CA ILE A 199 39.34 2.47 4.03
C ILE A 199 38.95 1.76 2.73
N THR A 200 37.91 0.93 2.77
CA THR A 200 37.43 0.17 1.61
C THR A 200 36.12 0.72 1.02
N ARG A 201 35.34 1.45 1.80
CA ARG A 201 34.08 2.08 1.38
C ARG A 201 33.89 3.42 2.09
N LYS A 202 33.33 4.41 1.39
CA LYS A 202 32.94 5.72 1.93
C LYS A 202 31.52 6.03 1.48
N ALA A 203 30.62 6.34 2.41
CA ALA A 203 29.23 6.65 2.09
C ALA A 203 29.10 7.89 1.17
N THR A 204 30.01 8.86 1.34
CA THR A 204 30.11 10.06 0.50
C THR A 204 30.44 9.78 -0.97
N VAL A 205 30.84 8.56 -1.32
CA VAL A 205 31.01 8.16 -2.73
C VAL A 205 29.67 7.83 -3.38
N LEU A 206 28.67 7.38 -2.62
CA LEU A 206 27.34 7.08 -3.14
C LEU A 206 26.47 8.34 -3.23
N ASP A 207 26.61 9.25 -2.25
CA ASP A 207 25.98 10.58 -2.26
C ASP A 207 24.45 10.56 -2.52
N VAL A 208 23.75 9.67 -1.81
CA VAL A 208 22.28 9.51 -1.90
C VAL A 208 21.55 9.89 -0.61
N THR A 209 22.27 10.44 0.37
CA THR A 209 21.69 10.92 1.62
C THR A 209 21.14 12.34 1.37
N PRO A 210 19.85 12.62 1.67
CA PRO A 210 19.31 13.96 1.44
C PRO A 210 20.09 15.02 2.22
N ASP A 211 20.42 16.12 1.56
CA ASP A 211 21.02 17.28 2.23
C ASP A 211 20.00 17.87 3.21
N ALA A 212 20.44 18.13 4.45
CA ALA A 212 19.72 19.07 5.29
C ALA A 212 19.77 20.41 4.56
N GLY A 213 18.65 21.12 4.38
CA GLY A 213 18.56 22.35 3.57
C GLY A 213 19.35 23.57 4.07
N GLY A 214 20.45 23.38 4.79
CA GLY A 214 21.53 24.35 4.96
C GLY A 214 22.81 23.70 4.47
N GLU A 215 23.64 24.44 3.74
CA GLU A 215 24.99 24.00 3.38
C GLU A 215 25.64 23.35 4.60
N ASP A 216 25.83 22.03 4.57
CA ASP A 216 26.58 21.33 5.62
C ASP A 216 28.03 21.79 5.50
N THR A 217 28.32 22.90 6.18
CA THR A 217 29.68 23.39 6.41
C THR A 217 30.37 22.42 7.37
N ALA A 218 30.92 21.33 6.83
CA ALA A 218 32.07 20.65 7.42
C ALA A 218 32.82 19.79 6.38
N ALA A 219 33.60 20.50 5.57
CA ALA A 219 34.95 20.13 5.14
C ALA A 219 35.10 18.96 4.15
N ALA A 220 34.98 19.31 2.86
CA ALA A 220 36.10 19.09 1.97
C ALA A 220 37.39 19.64 2.62
N ASP A 221 38.45 18.82 2.66
CA ASP A 221 39.79 19.09 3.20
C ASP A 221 39.91 19.42 4.71
N ALA A 222 40.19 18.39 5.52
CA ALA A 222 40.93 18.54 6.77
C ALA A 222 42.20 17.68 6.71
N PRO A 223 43.41 18.25 6.88
CA PRO A 223 44.63 17.47 6.91
C PRO A 223 44.68 16.64 8.20
N ALA A 224 45.25 15.45 8.09
CA ALA A 224 45.52 14.58 9.22
C ALA A 224 46.55 15.24 10.16
N ASP A 225 46.08 15.73 11.30
CA ASP A 225 46.74 15.77 12.61
C ASP A 225 46.16 16.92 13.43
N THR A 226 45.24 16.63 14.35
CA THR A 226 45.16 17.39 15.60
C THR A 226 44.49 16.58 16.69
N VAL A 227 45.17 16.59 17.82
CA VAL A 227 44.95 15.85 19.06
C VAL A 227 43.68 16.35 19.75
N VAL A 228 42.92 15.40 20.30
CA VAL A 228 41.79 15.61 21.21
C VAL A 228 42.18 16.53 22.39
N ALA A 229 41.46 17.65 22.53
CA ALA A 229 41.45 18.47 23.73
C ALA A 229 40.00 18.76 24.16
N SER A 230 39.64 18.16 25.29
CA SER A 230 38.67 18.58 26.32
C SER A 230 37.52 19.51 25.93
N VAL A 231 36.30 18.98 25.99
CA VAL A 231 35.04 19.73 26.02
C VAL A 231 34.78 20.22 27.44
N GLU A 232 34.81 21.54 27.64
CA GLU A 232 34.10 22.20 28.74
C GLU A 232 32.83 22.82 28.17
N THR A 233 31.73 22.52 28.85
CA THR A 233 30.37 23.00 28.60
C THR A 233 30.20 24.45 29.03
N GLU A 234 29.58 25.27 28.20
CA GLU A 234 28.71 26.36 28.66
C GLU A 234 27.82 26.89 27.52
N THR A 235 26.50 26.73 27.69
CA THR A 235 25.47 27.54 27.00
C THR A 235 25.19 28.74 27.91
N PRO A 236 24.90 29.94 27.37
CA PRO A 236 23.49 30.31 27.33
C PRO A 236 23.03 31.23 26.18
N ALA A 237 21.73 31.09 25.90
CA ALA A 237 20.72 32.13 25.65
C ALA A 237 20.80 33.06 24.41
N ALA A 238 19.87 32.79 23.49
CA ALA A 238 18.84 33.67 22.94
C ALA A 238 19.09 35.19 22.85
N GLU A 239 18.89 35.74 21.64
CA GLU A 239 18.16 36.99 21.47
C GLU A 239 17.50 37.08 20.08
N ALA A 240 16.29 37.63 20.08
CA ALA A 240 15.44 37.87 18.92
C ALA A 240 15.78 39.22 18.27
N ALA A 241 15.57 39.35 16.97
CA ALA A 241 15.30 40.65 16.34
C ALA A 241 14.52 40.46 15.03
N ALA A 242 13.37 41.13 14.97
CA ALA A 242 12.55 41.35 13.80
C ALA A 242 13.09 42.51 12.93
N GLN A 243 12.60 42.60 11.68
CA GLN A 243 12.54 43.73 10.73
C GLN A 243 12.95 43.26 9.33
N ASP A 244 12.39 43.68 8.20
CA ASP A 244 11.21 44.46 7.83
C ASP A 244 11.12 44.26 6.29
N ALA A 245 9.95 44.50 5.70
CA ALA A 245 9.72 44.43 4.26
C ALA A 245 10.51 45.51 3.48
N PRO A 246 10.54 45.42 2.14
CA PRO A 246 9.64 46.34 1.44
C PRO A 246 8.95 45.75 0.21
N ALA A 247 7.82 46.37 -0.09
CA ALA A 247 6.91 46.08 -1.19
C ALA A 247 7.21 46.90 -2.46
N ALA A 248 6.54 46.45 -3.53
CA ALA A 248 5.82 47.22 -4.55
C ALA A 248 6.44 47.34 -5.95
N ALA A 249 5.71 46.83 -6.96
CA ALA A 249 5.14 47.64 -8.03
C ALA A 249 4.15 46.82 -8.89
N GLU A 250 2.88 47.27 -8.94
CA GLU A 250 1.83 46.85 -9.90
C GLU A 250 1.79 47.77 -11.13
N ALA A 251 1.19 47.27 -12.23
CA ALA A 251 0.11 47.89 -13.05
C ALA A 251 0.26 47.61 -14.58
N PRO A 252 -0.80 47.70 -15.43
CA PRO A 252 -2.25 47.71 -15.18
C PRO A 252 -3.08 46.75 -16.07
N ALA A 253 -4.39 46.75 -15.81
CA ALA A 253 -5.47 45.90 -16.33
C ALA A 253 -6.06 46.24 -17.72
N ALA A 254 -6.87 45.31 -18.25
CA ALA A 254 -7.94 45.58 -19.22
C ALA A 254 -9.19 44.70 -18.89
N ALA A 255 -10.37 45.34 -18.79
CA ALA A 255 -11.72 44.76 -18.58
C ALA A 255 -12.27 44.13 -19.89
N ALA A 256 -13.27 43.24 -19.99
CA ALA A 256 -14.52 42.89 -19.27
C ALA A 256 -15.04 41.51 -19.82
N PRO A 257 -16.23 40.94 -19.49
CA PRO A 257 -17.23 41.29 -18.47
C PRO A 257 -17.54 40.15 -17.46
N ALA A 258 -18.30 40.52 -16.43
CA ALA A 258 -18.76 39.67 -15.34
C ALA A 258 -19.64 38.50 -15.82
N ALA A 259 -19.25 37.28 -15.44
CA ALA A 259 -20.14 36.16 -15.24
C ALA A 259 -20.39 36.05 -13.74
N THR A 260 -21.67 35.93 -13.38
CA THR A 260 -22.19 35.76 -12.03
C THR A 260 -21.53 34.55 -11.36
N GLU A 261 -20.81 34.78 -10.26
CA GLU A 261 -20.47 33.73 -9.29
C GLU A 261 -21.78 33.29 -8.62
N GLU A 262 -22.38 32.25 -9.16
CA GLU A 262 -23.35 31.45 -8.45
C GLU A 262 -22.55 30.54 -7.52
N THR A 263 -22.32 30.98 -6.28
CA THR A 263 -21.84 30.09 -5.21
C THR A 263 -22.94 29.06 -4.97
N LEU A 264 -22.88 27.95 -5.69
CA LEU A 264 -23.64 26.75 -5.40
C LEU A 264 -23.18 26.29 -4.02
N SER A 265 -23.99 26.54 -3.00
CA SER A 265 -23.86 25.81 -1.74
C SER A 265 -24.01 24.32 -2.08
N ALA A 266 -22.91 23.57 -2.02
CA ALA A 266 -22.92 22.15 -2.33
C ALA A 266 -23.99 21.44 -1.49
N ASP A 267 -24.86 20.67 -2.17
CA ASP A 267 -25.89 19.85 -1.56
C ASP A 267 -25.24 18.92 -0.49
N PRO A 268 -25.66 19.00 0.80
CA PRO A 268 -25.09 18.17 1.86
C PRO A 268 -25.16 16.66 1.57
N GLU A 269 -26.18 16.19 0.86
CA GLU A 269 -26.29 14.78 0.48
C GLU A 269 -25.24 14.41 -0.57
N LEU A 270 -24.98 15.31 -1.52
CA LEU A 270 -23.96 15.15 -2.55
C LEU A 270 -22.55 15.17 -1.96
N VAL A 271 -22.29 16.07 -0.99
CA VAL A 271 -21.02 16.12 -0.25
C VAL A 271 -20.79 14.82 0.53
N ALA A 272 -21.82 14.29 1.20
CA ALA A 272 -21.71 13.02 1.93
C ALA A 272 -21.52 11.81 1.00
N ALA A 273 -22.12 11.82 -0.19
CA ALA A 273 -21.81 10.83 -1.23
C ALA A 273 -20.37 10.98 -1.73
N GLY A 274 -19.92 12.22 -1.92
CA GLY A 274 -18.56 12.57 -2.33
C GLY A 274 -17.49 12.11 -1.37
N GLU A 275 -17.72 12.25 -0.07
CA GLU A 275 -16.81 11.75 0.97
C GLU A 275 -16.60 10.23 0.85
N LYS A 276 -17.67 9.47 0.53
CA LYS A 276 -17.57 8.02 0.31
C LYS A 276 -16.75 7.71 -0.94
N VAL A 277 -16.96 8.44 -2.02
CA VAL A 277 -16.18 8.28 -3.26
C VAL A 277 -14.71 8.66 -3.02
N PHE A 278 -14.46 9.73 -2.28
CA PHE A 278 -13.11 10.22 -1.94
C PHE A 278 -12.27 9.20 -1.16
N LYS A 279 -12.89 8.17 -0.55
CA LYS A 279 -12.15 7.04 0.02
C LYS A 279 -11.25 6.33 -0.99
N LYS A 280 -11.56 6.39 -2.28
CA LYS A 280 -10.71 5.89 -3.38
C LYS A 280 -9.50 6.80 -3.64
N CYS A 281 -9.56 8.06 -3.22
CA CYS A 281 -8.56 9.10 -3.47
C CYS A 281 -7.64 9.33 -2.25
N LYS A 282 -8.14 9.10 -1.03
CA LYS A 282 -7.48 9.46 0.25
C LYS A 282 -6.12 8.79 0.50
N ALA A 283 -5.85 7.69 -0.19
CA ALA A 283 -4.56 7.00 -0.11
C ALA A 283 -3.44 7.85 -0.72
N CYS A 284 -3.76 8.56 -1.81
CA CYS A 284 -2.78 9.34 -2.56
C CYS A 284 -2.93 10.85 -2.34
N HIS A 285 -4.13 11.33 -2.04
CA HIS A 285 -4.45 12.76 -1.97
C HIS A 285 -4.93 13.18 -0.59
N GLN A 286 -4.79 14.46 -0.30
CA GLN A 286 -5.39 15.12 0.86
C GLN A 286 -6.22 16.33 0.41
N VAL A 287 -7.24 16.62 1.20
CA VAL A 287 -8.05 17.84 1.17
C VAL A 287 -8.24 18.36 2.59
N GLY A 288 -8.52 19.66 2.74
CA GLY A 288 -8.78 20.26 4.05
C GLY A 288 -7.67 21.19 4.53
N GLU A 289 -7.89 21.76 5.72
CA GLU A 289 -6.91 22.57 6.43
C GLU A 289 -5.68 21.72 6.79
N GLY A 290 -4.47 22.21 6.50
CA GLY A 290 -3.22 21.50 6.75
C GLY A 290 -2.94 20.33 5.78
N ALA A 291 -3.67 20.22 4.67
CA ALA A 291 -3.41 19.21 3.65
C ALA A 291 -2.01 19.38 3.03
N SER A 292 -1.32 18.25 2.81
CA SER A 292 0.04 18.19 2.28
C SER A 292 0.14 17.25 1.08
N ASN A 293 1.18 17.44 0.27
CA ASN A 293 1.49 16.54 -0.84
C ASN A 293 1.88 15.14 -0.34
N LYS A 294 1.32 14.08 -0.94
CA LYS A 294 1.65 12.68 -0.66
C LYS A 294 2.13 11.99 -1.94
N VAL A 295 1.60 10.80 -2.25
CA VAL A 295 1.77 10.11 -3.53
C VAL A 295 1.21 10.98 -4.67
N GLY A 296 0.08 11.64 -4.42
CA GLY A 296 -0.51 12.67 -5.28
C GLY A 296 -0.46 14.07 -4.66
N PRO A 297 -0.68 15.12 -5.45
CA PRO A 297 -0.72 16.51 -4.96
C PRO A 297 -1.95 16.76 -4.07
N VAL A 298 -1.90 17.82 -3.27
CA VAL A 298 -3.10 18.34 -2.58
C VAL A 298 -4.19 18.76 -3.57
N LEU A 299 -5.46 18.51 -3.20
CA LEU A 299 -6.61 18.77 -4.07
C LEU A 299 -7.44 20.01 -3.67
N ASN A 300 -7.05 20.76 -2.62
CA ASN A 300 -7.63 22.08 -2.31
C ASN A 300 -7.52 23.02 -3.52
N GLY A 301 -8.53 23.83 -3.80
CA GLY A 301 -8.58 24.71 -4.97
C GLY A 301 -8.31 23.97 -6.29
N LEU A 302 -8.90 22.78 -6.48
CA LEU A 302 -8.69 21.99 -7.71
C LEU A 302 -9.34 22.67 -8.92
N ILE A 303 -10.60 23.10 -8.80
CA ILE A 303 -11.33 23.74 -9.90
C ILE A 303 -10.75 25.13 -10.19
N GLY A 304 -10.56 25.43 -11.48
CA GLY A 304 -9.91 26.63 -11.98
C GLY A 304 -8.37 26.55 -12.01
N ARG A 305 -7.75 25.54 -11.40
CA ARG A 305 -6.29 25.43 -11.34
C ARG A 305 -5.72 24.81 -12.61
N THR A 306 -4.63 25.39 -13.11
CA THR A 306 -3.83 24.79 -14.19
C THR A 306 -3.30 23.42 -13.79
N ALA A 307 -3.34 22.45 -14.70
CA ALA A 307 -2.83 21.12 -14.41
C ALA A 307 -1.31 21.15 -14.14
N GLY A 308 -0.84 20.35 -13.18
CA GLY A 308 0.61 20.20 -12.95
C GLY A 308 1.29 21.35 -12.20
N THR A 309 0.56 22.23 -11.50
CA THR A 309 1.11 23.45 -10.88
C THR A 309 1.05 23.53 -9.36
N VAL A 310 0.68 22.46 -8.64
CA VAL A 310 0.74 22.48 -7.16
C VAL A 310 2.18 22.58 -6.68
N ASP A 311 2.45 23.59 -5.85
CA ASP A 311 3.77 23.85 -5.30
C ASP A 311 4.30 22.66 -4.48
N GLY A 312 5.60 22.40 -4.64
CA GLY A 312 6.30 21.32 -3.95
C GLY A 312 5.98 19.90 -4.44
N PHE A 313 5.06 19.71 -5.39
CA PHE A 313 4.76 18.37 -5.93
C PHE A 313 5.56 18.04 -7.21
N LYS A 314 6.14 16.83 -7.27
CA LYS A 314 6.94 16.37 -8.43
C LYS A 314 6.09 15.67 -9.50
N TYR A 315 5.39 16.47 -10.31
CA TYR A 315 4.59 15.98 -11.45
C TYR A 315 5.38 15.18 -12.50
N SER A 316 4.67 14.37 -13.30
CA SER A 316 5.23 13.78 -14.51
C SER A 316 5.50 14.86 -15.56
N LYS A 317 6.42 14.59 -16.49
CA LYS A 317 6.69 15.49 -17.61
C LYS A 317 5.42 15.76 -18.44
N SER A 318 4.67 14.70 -18.74
CA SER A 318 3.42 14.79 -19.51
C SER A 318 2.36 15.68 -18.83
N MET A 319 2.15 15.53 -17.52
CA MET A 319 1.17 16.35 -16.80
C MET A 319 1.54 17.84 -16.82
N LYS A 320 2.83 18.18 -16.68
CA LYS A 320 3.31 19.56 -16.78
C LYS A 320 3.08 20.13 -18.19
N GLU A 321 3.44 19.36 -19.22
CA GLU A 321 3.26 19.77 -20.62
C GLU A 321 1.77 20.02 -20.95
N HIS A 322 0.84 19.21 -20.43
CA HIS A 322 -0.60 19.47 -20.64
C HIS A 322 -1.05 20.76 -19.95
N GLY A 323 -0.56 21.02 -18.73
CA GLY A 323 -0.79 22.29 -18.03
C GLY A 323 -0.25 23.50 -18.80
N GLU A 324 0.99 23.41 -19.29
CA GLU A 324 1.65 24.44 -20.12
C GLU A 324 0.91 24.69 -21.44
N ASN A 325 0.28 23.64 -22.00
CA ASN A 325 -0.57 23.74 -23.19
C ASN A 325 -2.01 24.20 -22.89
N GLY A 326 -2.30 24.62 -21.66
CA GLY A 326 -3.57 25.26 -21.29
C GLY A 326 -4.61 24.35 -20.66
N LEU A 327 -4.25 23.14 -20.23
CA LEU A 327 -5.18 22.29 -19.46
C LEU A 327 -5.46 22.93 -18.09
N VAL A 328 -6.71 23.30 -17.86
CA VAL A 328 -7.23 23.83 -16.60
C VAL A 328 -8.28 22.87 -16.07
N TRP A 329 -8.19 22.53 -14.79
CA TRP A 329 -9.16 21.67 -14.13
C TRP A 329 -10.50 22.39 -13.97
N ASN A 330 -11.52 21.87 -14.60
CA ASN A 330 -12.92 22.23 -14.46
C ASN A 330 -13.74 20.93 -14.42
N GLU A 331 -15.06 21.00 -14.23
CA GLU A 331 -15.89 19.79 -14.13
C GLU A 331 -15.69 18.84 -15.32
N GLU A 332 -15.71 19.37 -16.55
CA GLU A 332 -15.59 18.57 -17.78
C GLU A 332 -14.23 17.88 -17.92
N THR A 333 -13.14 18.61 -17.68
CA THR A 333 -11.77 18.09 -17.78
C THR A 333 -11.45 17.14 -16.63
N VAL A 334 -11.97 17.38 -15.43
CA VAL A 334 -11.84 16.44 -14.31
C VAL A 334 -12.64 15.17 -14.59
N GLU A 335 -13.86 15.27 -15.12
CA GLU A 335 -14.65 14.11 -15.50
C GLU A 335 -13.95 13.27 -16.57
N ALA A 336 -13.46 13.91 -17.64
CA ALA A 336 -12.73 13.22 -18.71
C ALA A 336 -11.43 12.58 -18.20
N TYR A 337 -10.67 13.29 -17.36
CA TYR A 337 -9.44 12.75 -16.77
C TYR A 337 -9.70 11.62 -15.78
N LEU A 338 -10.74 11.73 -14.94
CA LEU A 338 -11.07 10.68 -13.98
C LEU A 338 -11.66 9.46 -14.66
N ALA A 339 -12.33 9.57 -15.81
CA ALA A 339 -12.84 8.42 -16.54
C ALA A 339 -11.72 7.45 -16.99
N ASP A 340 -10.61 7.99 -17.49
CA ASP A 340 -9.39 7.24 -17.84
C ASP A 340 -8.17 8.17 -17.76
N PRO A 341 -7.47 8.22 -16.60
CA PRO A 341 -6.33 9.09 -16.43
C PRO A 341 -5.21 8.84 -17.43
N LYS A 342 -4.87 7.55 -17.64
CA LYS A 342 -3.75 7.15 -18.50
C LYS A 342 -4.07 7.40 -19.98
N GLY A 343 -5.32 7.26 -20.38
CA GLY A 343 -5.78 7.63 -21.72
C GLY A 343 -5.84 9.14 -21.94
N TYR A 344 -6.35 9.90 -20.96
CA TYR A 344 -6.50 11.35 -21.07
C TYR A 344 -5.15 12.09 -21.05
N ILE A 345 -4.22 11.69 -20.16
CA ILE A 345 -2.83 12.20 -20.13
C ILE A 345 -1.88 11.00 -20.15
N PRO A 346 -1.37 10.61 -21.34
CA PRO A 346 -0.42 9.51 -21.46
C PRO A 346 0.83 9.74 -20.60
N LYS A 347 1.30 8.71 -19.90
CA LYS A 347 2.48 8.77 -19.01
C LYS A 347 2.33 9.74 -17.82
N ASN A 348 1.11 10.00 -17.37
CA ASN A 348 0.90 10.58 -16.03
C ASN A 348 1.28 9.57 -14.94
N LYS A 349 1.49 10.05 -13.70
CA LYS A 349 1.88 9.23 -12.54
C LYS A 349 0.69 8.80 -11.67
N MET A 350 -0.53 9.21 -12.00
CA MET A 350 -1.73 8.85 -11.26
C MET A 350 -2.15 7.43 -11.63
N SER A 351 -1.79 6.51 -10.75
CA SER A 351 -2.06 5.07 -10.87
C SER A 351 -3.49 4.75 -10.41
N PHE A 352 -4.48 5.12 -11.23
CA PHE A 352 -5.91 4.97 -10.91
C PHE A 352 -6.69 4.43 -12.11
N ALA A 353 -7.50 3.40 -11.89
CA ALA A 353 -8.28 2.70 -12.93
C ALA A 353 -9.42 3.55 -13.52
N GLY A 354 -9.83 4.60 -12.81
CA GLY A 354 -10.81 5.57 -13.27
C GLY A 354 -12.13 5.55 -12.48
N LEU A 355 -12.93 6.59 -12.69
CA LEU A 355 -14.23 6.83 -12.09
C LEU A 355 -15.25 7.06 -13.21
N LYS A 356 -15.84 5.96 -13.68
CA LYS A 356 -16.67 5.93 -14.91
C LYS A 356 -18.07 6.55 -14.75
N LYS A 357 -18.53 6.78 -13.52
CA LYS A 357 -19.88 7.31 -13.25
C LYS A 357 -19.80 8.82 -13.05
N SER A 358 -20.47 9.58 -13.92
CA SER A 358 -20.55 11.04 -13.84
C SER A 358 -21.11 11.52 -12.49
N GLU A 359 -22.04 10.78 -11.89
CA GLU A 359 -22.58 11.09 -10.56
C GLU A 359 -21.52 10.98 -9.47
N ASP A 360 -20.62 9.99 -9.55
CA ASP A 360 -19.53 9.83 -8.58
C ASP A 360 -18.51 10.97 -8.74
N VAL A 361 -18.25 11.43 -9.97
CA VAL A 361 -17.38 12.58 -10.25
C VAL A 361 -17.95 13.87 -9.66
N LYS A 362 -19.23 14.15 -9.90
CA LYS A 362 -19.91 15.32 -9.32
C LYS A 362 -19.90 15.28 -7.79
N ALA A 363 -20.16 14.10 -7.21
CA ALA A 363 -20.12 13.93 -5.78
C ALA A 363 -18.73 14.21 -5.19
N VAL A 364 -17.67 13.62 -5.77
CA VAL A 364 -16.31 13.82 -5.24
C VAL A 364 -15.82 15.27 -5.42
N LEU A 365 -16.20 15.95 -6.50
CA LEU A 365 -15.91 17.37 -6.68
C LEU A 365 -16.59 18.24 -5.62
N ALA A 366 -17.88 18.02 -5.37
CA ALA A 366 -18.62 18.72 -4.31
C ALA A 366 -17.97 18.51 -2.92
N TYR A 367 -17.48 17.29 -2.65
CA TYR A 367 -16.72 17.03 -1.42
C TYR A 367 -15.39 17.78 -1.38
N ILE A 368 -14.57 17.73 -2.43
CA ILE A 368 -13.27 18.41 -2.49
C ILE A 368 -13.44 19.92 -2.27
N GLU A 369 -14.40 20.55 -2.93
CA GLU A 369 -14.71 21.98 -2.76
C GLU A 369 -15.14 22.29 -1.32
N SER A 370 -16.00 21.46 -0.73
CA SER A 370 -16.47 21.64 0.66
C SER A 370 -15.34 21.58 1.70
N GLN A 371 -14.24 20.86 1.39
CA GLN A 371 -13.09 20.73 2.28
C GLN A 371 -12.00 21.77 1.99
N GLY A 372 -11.89 22.21 0.73
CA GLY A 372 -10.65 22.74 0.20
C GLY A 372 -10.67 24.18 -0.30
N GLY A 373 -11.85 24.78 -0.54
CA GLY A 373 -11.99 26.16 -1.05
C GLY A 373 -11.47 26.35 -2.46
#